data_AF-A0A2W2AU79-F1
#
_entry.id   AF-A0A2W2AU79-F1
#
_cell.length_a   1.000
_cell.length_b   1.000
_cell.length_c   1.000
_cell.angle_alpha   90.00
_cell.angle_beta   90.00
_cell.angle_gamma   90.00
#
_symmetry.space_group_name_H-M   'P 1'
#
loop_
_entity.id
_entity.type
_entity.pdbx_description
1 polymer ?
#
loop_
_entity_poly.entity_id
_entity_poly.type
_entity_poly.pdbx_seq_one_letter_code
_entity_poly.pdbx_strand_id
1 'polypeptide(L)'
;MIRYLAGLCAALLFSIAAPLSGQAAPNAAYAICTNQTYALCAAASAFVYQEVSYAKCIIKNGNSISAPPLRYRSGNQIKDICDVNAMGANNGYMMSTFSLPEEVKKGGNKALYTCPGGSTGSYAQCDGGTCFRSSSGQVFPGVGKVAANEIICSCPITKSGTSNAPFGYQFIGAYPCQQKAFDVCDQEAHNGDIIPVGSPPGAGRVLTEALYGRNYEINECKPN
;
A
#
# COMPACT_ATOMS: atom_id res chain seq x y z
N MET A 1 1.20 -2.44 -77.33
CA MET A 1 2.34 -3.27 -76.88
C MET A 1 2.17 -3.53 -75.39
N ILE A 2 2.21 -4.81 -75.04
CA ILE A 2 2.05 -5.37 -73.69
C ILE A 2 3.41 -5.37 -72.97
N ARG A 3 3.44 -5.10 -71.65
CA ARG A 3 4.39 -5.57 -70.60
C ARG A 3 4.05 -4.83 -69.28
N TYR A 4 3.32 -5.40 -68.30
CA TYR A 4 3.64 -6.43 -67.28
C TYR A 4 4.50 -5.97 -66.07
N LEU A 5 3.91 -6.20 -64.87
CA LEU A 5 4.51 -6.59 -63.56
C LEU A 5 5.42 -5.56 -62.85
N ALA A 6 5.52 -5.44 -61.51
CA ALA A 6 4.89 -5.99 -60.31
C ALA A 6 5.36 -5.04 -59.16
N GLY A 7 4.56 -4.69 -58.16
CA GLY A 7 4.44 -5.47 -56.93
C GLY A 7 5.42 -4.98 -55.84
N LEU A 8 4.90 -4.32 -54.80
CA LEU A 8 5.42 -4.39 -53.42
C LEU A 8 4.42 -3.71 -52.46
N CYS A 9 3.49 -4.52 -51.96
CA CYS A 9 2.71 -4.23 -50.77
C CYS A 9 3.64 -4.32 -49.54
N ALA A 10 3.96 -3.19 -48.93
CA ALA A 10 4.52 -3.18 -47.57
C ALA A 10 3.34 -3.16 -46.58
N ALA A 11 2.92 -4.34 -46.13
CA ALA A 11 2.03 -4.47 -44.98
C ALA A 11 2.81 -4.09 -43.72
N LEU A 12 2.59 -2.86 -43.24
CA LEU A 12 3.02 -2.41 -41.92
C LEU A 12 2.23 -3.18 -40.86
N LEU A 13 2.85 -4.24 -40.33
CA LEU A 13 2.42 -4.94 -39.13
C LEU A 13 2.57 -3.99 -37.93
N PHE A 14 1.49 -3.26 -37.60
CA PHE A 14 1.35 -2.66 -36.29
C PHE A 14 1.14 -3.79 -35.27
N SER A 15 2.20 -4.17 -34.58
CA SER A 15 2.12 -4.97 -33.36
C SER A 15 1.40 -4.17 -32.29
N ILE A 16 0.10 -4.40 -32.15
CA ILE A 16 -0.69 -3.92 -31.02
C ILE A 16 -0.26 -4.74 -29.81
N ALA A 17 0.63 -4.21 -28.98
CA ALA A 17 0.93 -4.79 -27.68
C ALA A 17 -0.36 -4.71 -26.84
N ALA A 18 -1.04 -5.83 -26.67
CA ALA A 18 -2.14 -5.92 -25.71
C ALA A 18 -1.58 -5.60 -24.31
N PRO A 19 -2.27 -4.79 -23.49
CA PRO A 19 -1.87 -4.63 -22.10
C PRO A 19 -2.00 -6.00 -21.44
N LEU A 20 -0.89 -6.48 -20.86
CA LEU A 20 -0.88 -7.60 -19.93
C LEU A 20 -1.77 -7.23 -18.74
N SER A 21 -3.06 -7.53 -18.83
CA SER A 21 -3.96 -7.57 -17.69
C SER A 21 -3.45 -8.68 -16.78
N GLY A 22 -2.74 -8.28 -15.72
CA GLY A 22 -2.37 -9.17 -14.62
C GLY A 22 -3.65 -9.63 -13.94
N GLN A 23 -4.21 -10.75 -14.39
CA GLN A 23 -5.36 -11.38 -13.75
C GLN A 23 -4.88 -12.08 -12.49
N ALA A 24 -5.27 -11.55 -11.33
CA ALA A 24 -5.22 -12.33 -10.09
C ALA A 24 -6.16 -13.54 -10.23
N ALA A 25 -5.71 -14.72 -9.80
CA ALA A 25 -6.52 -15.93 -9.86
C ALA A 25 -7.82 -15.76 -9.04
N PRO A 26 -8.98 -16.28 -9.53
CA PRO A 26 -10.30 -15.99 -8.97
C PRO A 26 -10.51 -16.45 -7.51
N ASN A 27 -9.61 -17.28 -6.96
CA ASN A 27 -9.61 -17.75 -5.56
C ASN A 27 -8.32 -17.39 -4.79
N ALA A 28 -7.53 -16.43 -5.27
CA ALA A 28 -6.34 -16.00 -4.54
C ALA A 28 -6.72 -15.26 -3.24
N ALA A 29 -6.00 -15.55 -2.15
CA ALA A 29 -6.09 -14.84 -0.87
C ALA A 29 -5.57 -13.39 -0.97
N TYR A 30 -4.83 -13.08 -2.04
CA TYR A 30 -4.16 -11.82 -2.29
C TYR A 30 -4.34 -11.40 -3.75
N ALA A 31 -4.24 -10.09 -4.02
CA ALA A 31 -4.02 -9.58 -5.38
C ALA A 31 -2.56 -9.14 -5.49
N ILE A 32 -1.83 -9.65 -6.49
CA ILE A 32 -0.47 -9.21 -6.79
C ILE A 32 -0.54 -8.36 -8.06
N CYS A 33 -0.24 -7.08 -7.92
CA CYS A 33 -0.24 -6.11 -9.01
C CYS A 33 1.17 -6.02 -9.59
N THR A 34 1.34 -6.44 -10.84
CA THR A 34 2.65 -6.53 -11.50
C THR A 34 3.00 -5.24 -12.25
N ASN A 35 4.17 -4.68 -11.97
CA ASN A 35 4.73 -3.53 -12.68
C ASN A 35 3.77 -2.32 -12.78
N GLN A 36 3.13 -1.95 -11.67
CA GLN A 36 2.22 -0.81 -11.60
C GLN A 36 2.79 0.31 -10.71
N THR A 37 2.27 1.52 -10.89
CA THR A 37 2.52 2.62 -9.94
C THR A 37 1.56 2.47 -8.78
N TYR A 38 2.02 2.55 -7.54
CA TYR A 38 1.20 2.41 -6.33
C TYR A 38 1.71 3.33 -5.22
N ALA A 39 0.91 3.51 -4.17
CA ALA A 39 1.33 4.22 -2.97
C ALA A 39 1.80 3.22 -1.89
N LEU A 40 3.01 3.40 -1.38
CA LEU A 40 3.53 2.62 -0.25
C LEU A 40 3.31 3.41 1.06
N CYS A 41 2.31 3.00 1.83
CA CYS A 41 1.95 3.64 3.10
C CYS A 41 2.50 2.94 4.34
N ALA A 42 3.11 1.75 4.22
CA ALA A 42 3.43 0.88 5.37
C ALA A 42 4.31 1.53 6.47
N ALA A 43 5.13 2.52 6.10
CA ALA A 43 6.00 3.26 7.03
C ALA A 43 5.54 4.71 7.31
N ALA A 44 4.32 5.05 6.91
CA ALA A 44 3.76 6.38 7.08
C ALA A 44 3.11 6.54 8.46
N SER A 45 2.90 7.80 8.83
CA SER A 45 1.94 8.20 9.85
C SER A 45 0.73 8.86 9.16
N ALA A 46 -0.42 8.82 9.82
CA ALA A 46 -1.67 9.28 9.26
C ALA A 46 -2.35 10.31 10.18
N PHE A 47 -2.81 11.41 9.60
CA PHE A 47 -3.59 12.44 10.30
C PHE A 47 -5.06 12.08 10.30
N VAL A 48 -5.70 12.14 11.47
CA VAL A 48 -7.11 11.81 11.62
C VAL A 48 -7.96 13.07 11.44
N TYR A 49 -8.90 13.02 10.50
CA TYR A 49 -9.90 14.05 10.31
C TYR A 49 -11.27 13.43 10.01
N GLN A 50 -12.25 13.70 10.87
CA GLN A 50 -13.62 13.18 10.77
C GLN A 50 -13.66 11.67 10.48
N GLU A 51 -13.08 10.86 11.39
CA GLU A 51 -13.07 9.38 11.35
C GLU A 51 -12.32 8.74 10.17
N VAL A 52 -11.73 9.55 9.28
CA VAL A 52 -10.85 9.09 8.20
C VAL A 52 -9.41 9.47 8.56
N SER A 53 -8.47 8.57 8.30
CA SER A 53 -7.05 8.88 8.43
C SER A 53 -6.42 9.16 7.06
N TYR A 54 -5.55 10.15 7.00
CA TYR A 54 -4.87 10.60 5.79
C TYR A 54 -3.37 10.37 5.94
N ALA A 55 -2.87 9.33 5.27
CA ALA A 55 -1.46 8.95 5.32
C ALA A 55 -0.67 9.61 4.19
N LYS A 56 0.51 10.15 4.50
CA LYS A 56 1.46 10.60 3.48
C LYS A 56 2.37 9.45 3.09
N CYS A 57 2.16 8.94 1.89
CA CYS A 57 2.75 7.71 1.38
C CYS A 57 3.74 8.01 0.25
N ILE A 58 4.65 7.08 0.01
CA ILE A 58 5.63 7.21 -1.07
C ILE A 58 5.06 6.62 -2.35
N ILE A 59 5.15 7.36 -3.46
CA ILE A 59 4.82 6.83 -4.78
C ILE A 59 5.94 5.87 -5.21
N LYS A 60 5.57 4.62 -5.51
CA LYS A 60 6.48 3.57 -5.99
C LYS A 60 6.00 3.02 -7.33
N ASN A 61 6.91 2.35 -8.02
CA ASN A 61 6.62 1.58 -9.23
C ASN A 61 7.23 0.19 -9.10
N GLY A 62 6.49 -0.83 -9.52
CA GLY A 62 6.94 -2.23 -9.49
C GLY A 62 5.83 -3.17 -9.07
N ASN A 63 6.21 -4.30 -8.48
CA ASN A 63 5.25 -5.27 -7.97
C ASN A 63 4.78 -4.87 -6.57
N SER A 64 3.51 -5.08 -6.31
CA SER A 64 2.89 -4.84 -4.99
C SER A 64 1.79 -5.86 -4.73
N ILE A 65 1.37 -6.00 -3.47
CA ILE A 65 0.36 -6.97 -3.05
C ILE A 65 -0.68 -6.32 -2.14
N SER A 66 -1.92 -6.81 -2.21
CA SER A 66 -3.00 -6.42 -1.30
C SER A 66 -3.69 -7.65 -0.70
N ALA A 67 -4.11 -7.52 0.54
CA ALA A 67 -4.79 -8.55 1.32
C ALA A 67 -5.97 -7.94 2.11
N PRO A 68 -7.22 -8.24 1.72
CA PRO A 68 -7.65 -9.17 0.66
C PRO A 68 -7.44 -8.59 -0.75
N PRO A 69 -7.80 -9.31 -1.85
CA PRO A 69 -7.71 -8.78 -3.21
C PRO A 69 -8.56 -7.52 -3.49
N LEU A 70 -9.48 -7.15 -2.59
CA LEU A 70 -10.39 -6.01 -2.69
C LEU A 70 -11.17 -6.00 -4.02
N ARG A 71 -12.07 -6.98 -4.15
CA ARG A 71 -12.85 -7.21 -5.37
C ARG A 71 -14.09 -6.32 -5.45
N TYR A 72 -14.45 -5.94 -6.67
CA TYR A 72 -15.69 -5.21 -6.98
C TYR A 72 -16.29 -5.70 -8.31
N ARG A 73 -17.58 -5.46 -8.50
CA ARG A 73 -18.27 -5.82 -9.75
C ARG A 73 -18.30 -4.62 -10.69
N SER A 74 -17.87 -4.82 -11.93
CA SER A 74 -17.93 -3.84 -13.01
C SER A 74 -18.63 -4.48 -14.21
N GLY A 75 -19.93 -4.18 -14.39
CA GLY A 75 -20.76 -4.89 -15.35
C GLY A 75 -20.84 -6.39 -15.01
N ASN A 76 -20.50 -7.26 -15.96
CA ASN A 76 -20.48 -8.72 -15.77
C ASN A 76 -19.09 -9.28 -15.37
N GLN A 77 -18.14 -8.40 -15.04
CA GLN A 77 -16.79 -8.79 -14.62
C GLN A 77 -16.58 -8.52 -13.14
N ILE A 78 -15.85 -9.42 -12.48
CA ILE A 78 -15.24 -9.16 -11.17
C ILE A 78 -13.85 -8.61 -11.43
N LYS A 79 -13.59 -7.44 -10.85
CA LYS A 79 -12.31 -6.74 -10.89
C LYS A 79 -11.74 -6.65 -9.49
N ASP A 80 -10.47 -6.32 -9.37
CA ASP A 80 -9.77 -6.20 -8.09
C ASP A 80 -8.97 -4.90 -7.97
N ILE A 81 -8.23 -4.73 -6.88
CA ILE A 81 -7.40 -3.56 -6.65
C ILE A 81 -6.37 -3.29 -7.75
N CYS A 82 -5.84 -4.32 -8.40
CA CYS A 82 -4.88 -4.16 -9.48
C CYS A 82 -5.54 -3.56 -10.72
N ASP A 83 -6.82 -3.87 -10.96
CA ASP A 83 -7.60 -3.21 -12.00
C ASP A 83 -7.86 -1.74 -11.64
N VAL A 84 -8.24 -1.45 -10.39
CA VAL A 84 -8.45 -0.06 -9.91
C VAL A 84 -7.17 0.76 -10.09
N ASN A 85 -6.05 0.21 -9.67
CA ASN A 85 -4.77 0.89 -9.72
C ASN A 85 -4.27 1.10 -11.17
N ALA A 86 -4.48 0.11 -12.05
CA ALA A 86 -4.20 0.25 -13.48
C ALA A 86 -5.01 1.39 -14.12
N MET A 87 -6.30 1.51 -13.79
CA MET A 87 -7.13 2.62 -14.26
C MET A 87 -6.66 3.97 -13.68
N GLY A 88 -6.23 3.99 -12.41
CA GLY A 88 -5.77 5.20 -11.73
C GLY A 88 -4.61 5.90 -12.43
N ALA A 89 -3.71 5.15 -13.08
CA ALA A 89 -2.57 5.69 -13.82
C ALA A 89 -2.96 6.80 -14.81
N ASN A 90 -4.11 6.66 -15.49
CA ASN A 90 -4.63 7.64 -16.45
C ASN A 90 -5.68 8.58 -15.87
N ASN A 91 -6.15 8.35 -14.65
CA ASN A 91 -7.29 9.04 -14.05
C ASN A 91 -6.91 9.87 -12.80
N GLY A 92 -5.62 10.09 -12.56
CA GLY A 92 -5.17 11.01 -11.51
C GLY A 92 -5.25 10.44 -10.08
N TYR A 93 -5.38 9.13 -9.93
CA TYR A 93 -5.36 8.46 -8.62
C TYR A 93 -4.45 7.22 -8.64
N MET A 94 -4.22 6.64 -7.47
CA MET A 94 -3.56 5.34 -7.30
C MET A 94 -4.09 4.68 -6.04
N MET A 95 -3.86 3.38 -5.92
CA MET A 95 -4.18 2.61 -4.72
C MET A 95 -2.93 2.42 -3.87
N SER A 96 -3.12 2.40 -2.56
CA SER A 96 -2.10 1.96 -1.62
C SER A 96 -2.12 0.44 -1.54
N THR A 97 -0.95 -0.15 -1.76
CA THR A 97 -0.69 -1.58 -1.71
C THR A 97 0.65 -1.83 -1.03
N PHE A 98 0.86 -3.05 -0.57
CA PHE A 98 2.06 -3.40 0.17
C PHE A 98 3.22 -3.79 -0.75
N SER A 99 4.41 -3.33 -0.37
CA SER A 99 5.69 -3.95 -0.66
C SER A 99 6.57 -3.73 0.57
N LEU A 100 7.52 -4.64 0.83
CA LEU A 100 8.40 -4.49 1.99
C LEU A 100 9.22 -3.20 1.87
N PRO A 101 9.10 -2.23 2.80
CA PRO A 101 9.95 -1.04 2.78
C PRO A 101 11.41 -1.42 2.98
N GLU A 102 12.32 -0.92 2.15
CA GLU A 102 13.76 -1.23 2.25
C GLU A 102 14.34 -0.77 3.59
N GLU A 103 13.79 0.32 4.14
CA GLU A 103 14.22 0.96 5.38
C GLU A 103 14.03 0.06 6.61
N VAL A 104 13.14 -0.94 6.55
CA VAL A 104 12.89 -1.86 7.67
C VAL A 104 13.83 -3.08 7.65
N LYS A 105 14.48 -3.35 6.51
CA LYS A 105 15.45 -4.44 6.41
C LYS A 105 16.63 -4.17 7.33
N LYS A 106 17.31 -5.24 7.74
CA LYS A 106 18.51 -5.15 8.57
C LYS A 106 19.54 -4.21 7.95
N GLY A 107 20.06 -3.27 8.75
CA GLY A 107 20.93 -2.18 8.30
C GLY A 107 20.19 -0.90 7.86
N GLY A 108 18.86 -0.95 7.75
CA GLY A 108 18.00 0.21 7.56
C GLY A 108 17.75 1.01 8.84
N ASN A 109 17.08 2.15 8.69
CA ASN A 109 16.81 3.13 9.76
C ASN A 109 15.37 3.08 10.30
N LYS A 110 14.61 2.03 9.97
CA LYS A 110 13.28 1.77 10.50
C LYS A 110 13.20 0.35 11.07
N ALA A 111 12.20 0.11 11.90
CA ALA A 111 11.94 -1.19 12.51
C ALA A 111 10.44 -1.46 12.59
N LEU A 112 10.11 -2.76 12.64
CA LEU A 112 8.76 -3.23 12.91
C LEU A 112 8.53 -3.26 14.43
N TYR A 113 7.61 -2.43 14.90
CA TYR A 113 7.17 -2.39 16.29
C TYR A 113 5.96 -3.29 16.46
N THR A 114 5.95 -4.10 17.52
CA THR A 114 4.81 -4.98 17.84
C THR A 114 4.16 -4.56 19.14
N CYS A 115 2.94 -4.02 19.06
CA CYS A 115 2.11 -3.80 20.23
C CYS A 115 1.66 -5.16 20.81
N PRO A 116 1.69 -5.31 22.14
CA PRO A 116 1.33 -6.57 22.80
C PRO A 116 -0.17 -6.90 22.66
N GLY A 117 -0.55 -8.12 23.04
CA GLY A 117 -1.96 -8.47 23.24
C GLY A 117 -2.63 -7.56 24.27
N GLY A 118 -3.91 -7.26 24.09
CA GLY A 118 -4.67 -6.34 24.93
C GLY A 118 -4.47 -4.84 24.61
N SER A 119 -3.57 -4.50 23.69
CA SER A 119 -3.44 -3.13 23.16
C SER A 119 -4.74 -2.64 22.52
N THR A 120 -5.16 -1.44 22.90
CA THR A 120 -6.44 -0.82 22.49
C THR A 120 -6.29 0.30 21.45
N GLY A 121 -5.05 0.56 21.04
CA GLY A 121 -4.69 1.65 20.15
C GLY A 121 -5.29 1.53 18.76
N SER A 122 -5.48 2.68 18.14
CA SER A 122 -5.97 2.86 16.78
C SER A 122 -4.80 2.98 15.81
N TYR A 123 -4.95 2.41 14.62
CA TYR A 123 -3.99 2.53 13.52
C TYR A 123 -4.72 2.69 12.19
N ALA A 124 -4.04 3.34 11.24
CA ALA A 124 -4.54 3.46 9.88
C ALA A 124 -4.28 2.15 9.12
N GLN A 125 -5.33 1.54 8.56
CA GLN A 125 -5.17 0.42 7.61
C GLN A 125 -5.19 0.98 6.20
N CYS A 126 -4.02 1.10 5.58
CA CYS A 126 -3.87 1.73 4.28
C CYS A 126 -3.82 0.77 3.10
N ASP A 127 -3.75 -0.55 3.29
CA ASP A 127 -3.89 -1.48 2.17
C ASP A 127 -5.30 -1.36 1.57
N GLY A 128 -5.39 -0.96 0.31
CA GLY A 128 -6.64 -0.55 -0.34
C GLY A 128 -7.01 0.93 -0.23
N GLY A 129 -6.20 1.76 0.42
CA GLY A 129 -6.43 3.20 0.50
C GLY A 129 -6.39 3.87 -0.87
N THR A 130 -7.33 4.79 -1.14
CA THR A 130 -7.35 5.57 -2.39
C THR A 130 -6.55 6.86 -2.23
N CYS A 131 -5.72 7.19 -3.23
CA CYS A 131 -4.81 8.33 -3.17
C CYS A 131 -4.94 9.19 -4.44
N PHE A 132 -5.14 10.50 -4.30
CA PHE A 132 -5.29 11.42 -5.44
C PHE A 132 -4.01 12.21 -5.70
N ARG A 133 -3.55 12.21 -6.96
CA ARG A 133 -2.29 12.85 -7.38
C ARG A 133 -2.30 14.37 -7.22
N SER A 134 -3.49 14.98 -7.13
CA SER A 134 -3.64 16.41 -6.83
C SER A 134 -3.04 16.83 -5.49
N SER A 135 -2.79 15.89 -4.58
CA SER A 135 -2.13 16.16 -3.30
C SER A 135 -0.60 16.29 -3.39
N SER A 136 0.03 15.77 -4.45
CA SER A 136 1.49 15.83 -4.61
C SER A 136 1.98 17.26 -4.78
N GLY A 137 3.05 17.62 -4.07
CA GLY A 137 3.59 18.99 -4.06
C GLY A 137 2.76 19.99 -3.23
N GLN A 138 1.64 19.59 -2.65
CA GLN A 138 0.75 20.46 -1.89
C GLN A 138 1.08 20.47 -0.40
N VAL A 139 0.43 21.35 0.36
CA VAL A 139 0.41 21.31 1.82
C VAL A 139 -0.92 20.70 2.25
N PHE A 140 -0.86 19.61 3.01
CA PHE A 140 -2.04 18.94 3.55
C PHE A 140 -2.19 19.26 5.04
N PRO A 141 -3.41 19.55 5.53
CA PRO A 141 -3.65 19.78 6.95
C PRO A 141 -3.15 18.63 7.83
N GLY A 142 -2.48 18.94 8.94
CA GLY A 142 -1.95 17.95 9.90
C GLY A 142 -0.72 17.15 9.45
N VAL A 143 -0.54 16.94 8.14
CA VAL A 143 0.58 16.14 7.58
C VAL A 143 1.69 17.00 6.95
N GLY A 144 1.38 18.27 6.67
CA GLY A 144 2.32 19.26 6.17
C GLY A 144 2.59 19.15 4.66
N LYS A 145 3.78 19.58 4.23
CA LYS A 145 4.19 19.54 2.83
C LYS A 145 4.30 18.09 2.34
N VAL A 146 3.73 17.86 1.17
CA VAL A 146 3.79 16.62 0.40
C VAL A 146 4.84 16.80 -0.70
N ALA A 147 5.89 15.99 -0.68
CA ALA A 147 6.92 16.03 -1.72
C ALA A 147 6.37 15.57 -3.09
N ALA A 148 7.15 15.81 -4.15
CA ALA A 148 6.74 15.45 -5.52
C ALA A 148 6.55 13.93 -5.72
N ASN A 149 7.28 13.12 -4.96
CA ASN A 149 7.17 11.66 -4.94
C ASN A 149 6.30 11.13 -3.78
N GLU A 150 5.58 12.01 -3.10
CA GLU A 150 4.66 11.67 -2.01
C GLU A 150 3.22 11.95 -2.43
N ILE A 151 2.29 11.27 -1.78
CA ILE A 151 0.86 11.38 -2.03
C ILE A 151 0.07 11.17 -0.75
N ILE A 152 -1.09 11.82 -0.63
CA ILE A 152 -2.02 11.57 0.47
C ILE A 152 -2.99 10.47 0.07
N CYS A 153 -3.09 9.45 0.93
CA CYS A 153 -4.03 8.34 0.81
C CYS A 153 -5.05 8.40 1.95
N SER A 154 -6.33 8.19 1.64
CA SER A 154 -7.35 7.98 2.66
C SER A 154 -7.32 6.52 3.12
N CYS A 155 -7.14 6.30 4.42
CA CYS A 155 -7.06 4.99 5.04
C CYS A 155 -8.14 4.87 6.13
N PRO A 156 -8.93 3.79 6.14
CA PRO A 156 -9.80 3.47 7.26
C PRO A 156 -9.02 3.39 8.58
N ILE A 157 -9.63 3.86 9.65
CA ILE A 157 -9.10 3.70 11.01
C ILE A 157 -9.55 2.34 11.53
N THR A 158 -8.59 1.56 12.02
CA THR A 158 -8.84 0.28 12.68
C THR A 158 -8.47 0.41 14.15
N LYS A 159 -9.34 -0.09 15.04
CA LYS A 159 -9.05 -0.20 16.46
C LYS A 159 -8.62 -1.64 16.75
N SER A 160 -7.44 -1.82 17.35
CA SER A 160 -7.10 -3.11 17.96
C SER A 160 -8.14 -3.41 19.03
N GLY A 161 -8.60 -4.66 19.13
CA GLY A 161 -9.83 -5.04 19.84
C GLY A 161 -9.90 -4.67 21.33
N THR A 162 -10.91 -5.20 22.02
CA THR A 162 -11.06 -5.02 23.48
C THR A 162 -9.77 -5.42 24.22
N SER A 163 -9.57 -4.94 25.45
CA SER A 163 -8.37 -5.19 26.28
C SER A 163 -8.01 -6.67 26.49
N ASN A 164 -8.88 -7.60 26.08
CA ASN A 164 -8.69 -9.04 26.17
C ASN A 164 -8.30 -9.68 24.83
N ALA A 165 -8.00 -8.88 23.80
CA ALA A 165 -7.61 -9.38 22.49
C ALA A 165 -6.29 -10.17 22.59
N PRO A 166 -6.22 -11.39 22.01
CA PRO A 166 -5.04 -12.25 22.13
C PRO A 166 -3.81 -11.71 21.37
N PHE A 167 -4.01 -10.73 20.49
CA PHE A 167 -2.96 -10.07 19.72
C PHE A 167 -3.26 -8.57 19.61
N GLY A 168 -2.20 -7.77 19.58
CA GLY A 168 -2.27 -6.34 19.27
C GLY A 168 -2.13 -6.10 17.77
N TYR A 169 -1.29 -5.14 17.40
CA TYR A 169 -0.98 -4.80 16.01
C TYR A 169 0.50 -4.47 15.83
N GLN A 170 0.93 -4.35 14.58
CA GLN A 170 2.27 -3.95 14.21
C GLN A 170 2.25 -2.67 13.39
N PHE A 171 3.32 -1.88 13.52
CA PHE A 171 3.54 -0.67 12.74
C PHE A 171 5.04 -0.47 12.50
N ILE A 172 5.40 0.37 11.54
CA ILE A 172 6.81 0.68 11.26
C ILE A 172 7.17 2.04 11.89
N GLY A 173 8.23 2.05 12.68
CA GLY A 173 8.76 3.23 13.37
C GLY A 173 10.25 3.45 13.09
N ALA A 174 10.84 4.45 13.73
CA ALA A 174 12.27 4.73 13.62
C ALA A 174 13.15 3.62 14.23
N TYR A 175 14.37 3.47 13.74
CA TYR A 175 15.41 2.62 14.32
C TYR A 175 16.70 3.43 14.50
N PRO A 176 17.45 3.31 15.63
CA PRO A 176 17.29 2.37 16.75
C PRO A 176 15.95 2.46 17.50
N CYS A 177 15.56 1.37 18.16
CA CYS A 177 14.27 1.26 18.84
C CYS A 177 14.04 2.38 19.84
N GLN A 178 12.85 2.97 19.83
CA GLN A 178 12.45 4.03 20.74
C GLN A 178 11.29 3.55 21.59
N GLN A 179 11.48 3.47 22.91
CA GLN A 179 10.43 2.95 23.80
C GLN A 179 9.15 3.80 23.73
N LYS A 180 9.29 5.11 23.56
CA LYS A 180 8.18 6.05 23.38
C LYS A 180 7.32 5.74 22.15
N ALA A 181 7.86 5.05 21.14
CA ALA A 181 7.05 4.67 19.98
C ALA A 181 5.90 3.74 20.36
N PHE A 182 6.00 2.99 21.47
CA PHE A 182 4.92 2.14 21.97
C PHE A 182 3.77 2.91 22.63
N ASP A 183 3.87 4.22 22.86
CA ASP A 183 2.76 5.04 23.39
C ASP A 183 1.50 4.95 22.50
N VAL A 184 1.68 4.67 21.21
CA VAL A 184 0.57 4.50 20.24
C VAL A 184 -0.22 3.21 20.46
N CYS A 185 0.32 2.24 21.21
CA CYS A 185 -0.33 0.94 21.41
C CYS A 185 -1.65 1.03 22.18
N ASP A 186 -1.87 2.12 22.92
CA ASP A 186 -3.11 2.39 23.65
C ASP A 186 -3.74 3.74 23.28
N GLN A 187 -3.24 4.37 22.21
CA GLN A 187 -3.77 5.64 21.72
C GLN A 187 -5.08 5.43 20.95
N GLU A 188 -6.18 5.93 21.49
CA GLU A 188 -7.44 6.05 20.74
C GLU A 188 -7.35 7.22 19.74
N ALA A 189 -7.81 6.99 18.50
CA ALA A 189 -7.79 8.00 17.45
C ALA A 189 -8.92 9.02 17.63
N HIS A 190 -8.54 10.29 17.80
CA HIS A 190 -9.44 11.43 17.79
C HIS A 190 -9.13 12.36 16.62
N ASN A 191 -10.09 13.23 16.28
CA ASN A 191 -9.89 14.25 15.26
C ASN A 191 -8.71 15.16 15.63
N GLY A 192 -7.72 15.26 14.74
CA GLY A 192 -6.49 16.01 14.97
C GLY A 192 -5.26 15.14 15.29
N ASP A 193 -5.47 13.87 15.66
CA ASP A 193 -4.38 12.99 16.06
C ASP A 193 -3.52 12.54 14.88
N ILE A 194 -2.29 12.15 15.22
CA ILE A 194 -1.41 11.38 14.34
C ILE A 194 -1.38 9.94 14.86
N ILE A 195 -1.74 8.99 14.00
CA ILE A 195 -1.68 7.55 14.29
C ILE A 195 -0.74 6.84 13.32
N PRO A 196 -0.15 5.69 13.69
CA PRO A 196 0.68 4.94 12.76
C PRO A 196 -0.17 4.27 11.66
N VAL A 197 0.43 4.04 10.49
CA VAL A 197 -0.06 3.00 9.59
C VAL A 197 0.34 1.64 10.16
N GLY A 198 -0.64 0.74 10.27
CA GLY A 198 -0.45 -0.54 10.95
C GLY A 198 -1.13 -1.71 10.26
N SER A 199 -0.86 -2.89 10.79
CA SER A 199 -1.45 -4.15 10.33
C SER A 199 -1.53 -5.16 11.47
N PRO A 200 -2.35 -6.22 11.32
CA PRO A 200 -2.26 -7.37 12.22
C PRO A 200 -0.83 -7.93 12.31
N PRO A 201 -0.42 -8.50 13.45
CA PRO A 201 0.91 -9.06 13.60
C PRO A 201 1.20 -10.14 12.57
N GLY A 202 2.39 -10.09 11.96
CA GLY A 202 2.84 -11.05 10.96
C GLY A 202 2.35 -10.78 9.53
N ALA A 203 1.38 -9.88 9.33
CA ALA A 203 0.83 -9.59 8.00
C ALA A 203 1.94 -9.18 7.01
N GLY A 204 2.81 -8.23 7.38
CA GLY A 204 3.91 -7.80 6.52
C GLY A 204 4.86 -8.93 6.10
N ARG A 205 5.15 -9.90 6.98
CA ARG A 205 5.98 -11.08 6.66
C ARG A 205 5.28 -12.02 5.68
N VAL A 206 3.99 -12.31 5.91
CA VAL A 206 3.18 -13.15 5.01
C VAL A 206 3.07 -12.52 3.62
N LEU A 207 2.81 -11.21 3.55
CA LEU A 207 2.71 -10.50 2.28
C LEU A 207 4.06 -10.39 1.56
N THR A 208 5.14 -10.24 2.31
CA THR A 208 6.52 -10.25 1.76
C THR A 208 6.84 -11.60 1.13
N GLU A 209 6.56 -12.70 1.83
CA GLU A 209 6.75 -14.06 1.31
C GLU A 209 5.92 -14.28 0.04
N ALA A 210 4.64 -13.89 0.07
CA ALA A 210 3.75 -14.06 -1.07
C ALA A 210 4.18 -13.23 -2.29
N LEU A 211 4.71 -12.03 -2.08
CA LEU A 211 5.14 -11.13 -3.16
C LEU A 211 6.52 -11.51 -3.74
N TYR A 212 7.46 -11.94 -2.90
CA TYR A 212 8.86 -12.14 -3.29
C TYR A 212 9.33 -13.60 -3.28
N GLY A 213 8.52 -14.53 -2.79
CA GLY A 213 8.88 -15.93 -2.59
C GLY A 213 9.92 -16.16 -1.49
N ARG A 214 10.14 -15.16 -0.63
CA ARG A 214 11.03 -15.23 0.54
C ARG A 214 10.74 -14.11 1.53
N ASN A 215 11.17 -14.32 2.77
CA ASN A 215 11.28 -13.28 3.80
C ASN A 215 12.69 -12.68 3.84
N TYR A 216 12.79 -11.51 4.47
CA TYR A 216 14.05 -10.80 4.70
C TYR A 216 14.29 -10.64 6.19
N GLU A 217 15.56 -10.55 6.60
CA GLU A 217 15.88 -10.08 7.94
C GLU A 217 15.49 -8.60 8.08
N ILE A 218 14.74 -8.28 9.14
CA ILE A 218 14.24 -6.94 9.42
C ILE A 218 14.63 -6.53 10.84
N ASN A 219 14.72 -5.23 11.08
CA ASN A 219 14.83 -4.70 12.43
C ASN A 219 13.47 -4.85 13.14
N GLU A 220 13.48 -5.38 14.37
CA GLU A 220 12.26 -5.56 15.17
C GLU A 220 12.44 -4.90 16.54
N CYS A 221 11.35 -4.28 17.01
CA CYS A 221 11.28 -3.67 18.33
C CYS A 221 10.12 -4.29 19.10
N LYS A 222 10.36 -4.57 20.39
CA LYS A 222 9.36 -5.11 21.32
C LYS A 222 9.22 -4.16 22.52
N PRO A 223 8.02 -4.08 23.14
CA PRO A 223 7.90 -3.41 24.42
C PRO A 223 8.79 -4.11 25.46
N ASN A 224 9.29 -3.34 26.42
CA ASN A 224 10.04 -3.86 27.57
C ASN A 224 9.16 -4.72 28.48
#